data_AF-A0A2N2FV10-F1
#
_entry.id   AF-A0A2N2FV10-F1
#
_cell.length_a   1.000
_cell.length_b   1.000
_cell.length_c   1.000
_cell.angle_alpha   90.00
_cell.angle_beta   90.00
_cell.angle_gamma   90.00
#
_symmetry.space_group_name_H-M   'P 1'
#
loop_
_entity.id
_entity.type
_entity.pdbx_description
1 polymer ?
#
loop_
_entity_poly.entity_id
_entity_poly.type
_entity_poly.pdbx_seq_one_letter_code
_entity_poly.pdbx_strand_id
1 'polypeptide(L)' 'MKKYSNCKEINRYVKRQVQKGWFFTHGKKHGKLSHPSGKVILIVPKTPSDWRAPHNFHRDLDRAINMIG' A
#
# COMPACT_ATOMS: atom_id res chain seq x y z
N MET A 1 -1.43 0.98 17.67
CA MET A 1 -1.08 0.32 16.39
C MET A 1 -0.75 1.41 15.37
N LYS A 2 0.45 1.45 14.78
CA LYS A 2 0.81 2.50 13.80
C LYS A 2 -0.05 2.33 12.54
N LYS A 3 -0.73 3.41 12.11
CA LYS A 3 -1.53 3.43 10.88
C LYS A 3 -0.61 3.67 9.67
N TYR A 4 -0.86 2.94 8.58
CA TYR A 4 -0.18 3.13 7.30
C TYR A 4 -0.83 4.23 6.46
N SER A 5 -2.14 4.41 6.60
CA SER A 5 -2.95 5.45 5.98
C SER A 5 -4.09 5.85 6.91
N ASN A 6 -4.58 7.09 6.78
CA ASN A 6 -5.80 7.56 7.43
C ASN A 6 -7.07 7.04 6.75
N CYS A 7 -6.97 6.53 5.52
CA CYS A 7 -8.07 5.78 4.90
C CYS A 7 -8.11 4.36 5.47
N LYS A 8 -9.26 3.96 6.03
CA LYS A 8 -9.46 2.64 6.65
C LYS A 8 -9.21 1.48 5.68
N GLU A 9 -9.65 1.63 4.43
CA GLU A 9 -9.52 0.60 3.39
C GLU A 9 -8.07 0.42 2.95
N ILE A 10 -7.39 1.50 2.58
CA ILE A 10 -5.95 1.47 2.21
C ILE A 10 -5.13 0.91 3.38
N ASN A 11 -5.42 1.35 4.61
CA ASN A 11 -4.74 0.84 5.80
C ASN A 11 -4.94 -0.68 5.97
N ARG A 12 -6.14 -1.20 5.68
CA ARG A 12 -6.43 -2.64 5.73
C ARG A 12 -5.67 -3.39 4.64
N TYR A 13 -5.64 -2.88 3.41
CA TYR A 13 -4.89 -3.49 2.30
C TYR A 13 -3.40 -3.57 2.60
N VAL A 14 -2.79 -2.46 3.02
CA VAL A 14 -1.37 -2.42 3.40
C VAL A 14 -1.07 -3.39 4.54
N LYS A 15 -1.90 -3.40 5.59
CA LYS A 15 -1.72 -4.31 6.72
C LYS A 15 -1.72 -5.78 6.29
N ARG A 16 -2.65 -6.19 5.41
CA ARG A 16 -2.71 -7.56 4.89
C ARG A 16 -1.44 -7.94 4.14
N GLN A 17 -0.88 -7.04 3.34
CA GLN A 17 0.33 -7.33 2.56
C GLN A 17 1.58 -7.37 3.45
N VAL A 18 1.68 -6.47 4.43
CA VAL A 18 2.75 -6.54 5.44
C VAL A 18 2.69 -7.86 6.22
N GLN A 19 1.50 -8.36 6.56
CA GLN A 19 1.33 -9.68 7.18
C GLN A 19 1.78 -10.84 6.27
N LYS A 20 1.73 -10.66 4.94
CA LYS A 20 2.26 -11.61 3.95
C LYS A 20 3.76 -11.44 3.69
N GLY A 21 4.45 -10.61 4.48
CA GLY A 21 5.89 -10.39 4.39
C GLY A 21 6.32 -9.20 3.54
N TRP A 22 5.39 -8.39 3.00
CA TRP A 22 5.78 -7.16 2.29
C TRP A 22 6.35 -6.13 3.27
N PHE A 23 7.26 -5.28 2.78
CA PHE A 23 7.92 -4.27 3.60
C PHE A 23 7.24 -2.93 3.46
N PHE A 24 6.97 -2.25 4.59
CA PHE A 24 6.45 -0.89 4.58
C PHE A 24 7.44 0.11 5.17
N THR A 25 7.66 1.21 4.45
CA THR A 25 8.53 2.31 4.88
C THR A 25 7.73 3.60 4.97
N HIS A 26 7.82 4.30 6.09
CA HIS A 26 7.24 5.63 6.25
C HIS A 26 8.10 6.67 5.53
N GLY A 27 7.49 7.49 4.68
CA GLY A 27 8.08 8.73 4.19
C GLY A 27 7.44 9.96 4.84
N LYS A 28 7.98 11.15 4.53
CA LYS A 28 7.46 12.43 5.06
C LYS A 28 5.98 12.66 4.69
N LYS A 29 5.65 12.53 3.39
CA LYS A 29 4.29 12.76 2.86
C LYS A 29 3.51 11.47 2.58
N HIS A 30 4.17 10.47 2.01
CA HIS A 30 3.58 9.18 1.62
C HIS A 30 4.42 8.02 2.18
N GLY A 31 3.78 6.89 2.42
CA GLY A 31 4.47 5.63 2.69
C GLY A 31 4.83 4.91 1.40
N LYS A 32 5.66 3.88 1.52
CA LYS A 32 5.99 2.95 0.45
C LYS A 32 5.73 1.53 0.91
N LEU A 33 5.10 0.72 0.06
CA LEU A 33 4.87 -0.70 0.28
C LEU A 33 5.63 -1.47 -0.80
N SER A 34 6.66 -2.22 -0.40
CA SER A 34 7.58 -2.92 -1.29
C SER A 34 7.39 -4.42 -1.19
N HIS A 35 7.37 -5.10 -2.34
CA HIS A 35 7.39 -6.56 -2.39
C HIS A 35 8.77 -7.11 -1.96
N PRO A 36 8.86 -8.28 -1.31
CA PRO A 36 10.15 -8.85 -0.87
C PRO A 36 11.17 -9.09 -1.97
N SER A 37 10.73 -9.30 -3.23
CA SER A 37 11.64 -9.44 -4.37
C SER A 37 12.31 -8.13 -4.78
N GLY A 38 11.90 -6.98 -4.24
CA GLY A 38 12.40 -5.65 -4.59
C GLY A 38 11.90 -5.11 -5.94
N LYS A 39 11.21 -5.93 -6.75
CA LYS A 39 10.77 -5.56 -8.12
C LYS A 39 9.57 -4.62 -8.15
N VAL A 40 8.77 -4.60 -7.09
CA VAL A 40 7.50 -3.87 -7.05
C VAL A 40 7.44 -2.99 -5.81
N ILE A 41 7.10 -1.71 -6.03
CA ILE A 41 6.93 -0.70 -4.99
C ILE A 41 5.65 0.07 -5.27
N LEU A 42 4.77 0.15 -4.28
CA LEU A 42 3.53 0.92 -4.31
C LEU A 42 3.63 2.12 -3.37
N ILE A 43 3.11 3.27 -3.81
CA ILE A 43 3.01 4.47 -2.98
C ILE A 43 1.74 4.42 -2.16
N VAL A 44 1.86 4.57 -0.85
CA VAL A 44 0.74 4.56 0.09
C VAL A 44 0.41 5.99 0.52
N PRO A 45 -0.76 6.54 0.14
CA PRO A 45 -1.14 7.88 0.56
C PRO A 45 -1.43 7.92 2.08
N LYS A 46 -0.81 8.86 2.80
CA LYS A 46 -0.99 9.02 4.24
C LYS A 46 -2.39 9.55 4.59
N THR A 47 -2.83 10.62 3.93
CA THR A 47 -4.17 11.19 4.09
C THR A 47 -4.72 11.52 2.70
N PRO A 48 -5.29 10.54 1.97
CA PRO A 48 -5.89 10.82 0.68
C PRO A 48 -7.12 11.72 0.85
N SER A 49 -7.25 12.75 0.02
CA SER A 49 -8.46 13.59 -0.09
C SER A 49 -9.39 13.18 -1.23
N ASP A 50 -8.89 12.40 -2.19
CA ASP A 50 -9.69 11.83 -3.28
C ASP A 50 -10.47 10.60 -2.79
N TRP A 51 -11.79 10.61 -2.98
CA TRP A 51 -12.67 9.50 -2.64
C TRP A 51 -12.39 8.22 -3.43
N ARG A 52 -11.76 8.33 -4.61
CA ARG A 52 -11.34 7.18 -5.44
C ARG A 52 -10.01 6.58 -5.00
N ALA A 53 -9.28 7.21 -4.08
CA ALA A 53 -7.97 6.74 -3.65
C ALA A 53 -7.94 5.26 -3.20
N PRO A 54 -8.94 4.73 -2.47
CA PRO A 54 -8.94 3.32 -2.08
C PRO A 54 -9.10 2.38 -3.27
N HIS A 55 -9.98 2.73 -4.21
CA HIS A 55 -10.21 1.95 -5.43
C HIS A 55 -8.97 1.94 -6.33
N ASN A 56 -8.37 3.11 -6.56
CA ASN A 56 -7.14 3.22 -7.35
C ASN A 56 -5.99 2.42 -6.71
N PHE A 57 -5.83 2.55 -5.38
CA PHE A 57 -4.79 1.80 -4.65
C PHE A 57 -5.02 0.28 -4.73
N HIS A 58 -6.26 -0.18 -4.61
CA HIS A 58 -6.59 -1.60 -4.76
C HIS A 58 -6.23 -2.13 -6.15
N ARG A 59 -6.62 -1.41 -7.21
CA ARG A 59 -6.29 -1.77 -8.59
C ARG A 59 -4.77 -1.85 -8.81
N ASP A 60 -4.02 -0.90 -8.27
CA ASP A 60 -2.56 -0.89 -8.40
C ASP A 60 -1.92 -2.04 -7.61
N LEU A 61 -2.49 -2.40 -6.46
CA LEU A 61 -2.09 -3.55 -5.68
C LEU A 61 -2.36 -4.88 -6.40
N ASP A 62 -3.51 -5.04 -7.04
CA ASP A 62 -3.84 -6.24 -7.82
C ASP A 62 -2.89 -6.41 -9.00
N ARG A 63 -2.63 -5.32 -9.73
CA ARG A 63 -1.64 -5.31 -10.82
C ARG A 63 -0.25 -5.70 -10.33
N ALA A 64 0.16 -5.14 -9.19
CA ALA A 64 1.43 -5.47 -8.56
C ALA A 64 1.54 -6.96 -8.23
N ILE A 65 0.50 -7.56 -7.64
CA ILE A 65 0.48 -9.00 -7.33
C ILE A 65 0.57 -9.84 -8.61
N ASN A 66 -0.18 -9.49 -9.65
CA ASN A 66 -0.18 -10.22 -10.91
C ASN A 66 1.15 -10.13 -11.68
N MET A 67 1.99 -9.13 -11.42
CA MET A 67 3.34 -9.03 -12.01
C MET A 67 4.37 -9.91 -11.30
N ILE A 68 4.04 -10.43 -10.11
CA ILE A 68 4.95 -11.21 -9.27
C ILE A 68 4.71 -12.71 -9.41
N GLY A 69 3.46 -13.12 -9.66
CA GLY A 69 3.09 -14.50 -9.97
C GLY A 69 3.38 -14.86 -11.42
#